data_AF-A0A3D8HNA7-F1
#
_entry.id   AF-A0A3D8HNA7-F1
#
_cell.length_a   1.000
_cell.length_b   1.000
_cell.length_c   1.000
_cell.angle_alpha   90.00
_cell.angle_beta   90.00
_cell.angle_gamma   90.00
#
_symmetry.space_group_name_H-M   'P 1'
#
loop_
_entity.id
_entity.type
_entity.pdbx_description
1 polymer ?
#
loop_
_entity_poly.entity_id
_entity_poly.type
_entity_poly.pdbx_seq_one_letter_code
_entity_poly.pdbx_strand_id
1 'polypeptide(L)'
;MIKLHHTKADLSDIRIANLYQIPNTTFSSFWNGGDSDYMEYMKNFRLNYSWDVDNIEQLHKVVSDSFNGFIKATSKSIGQFNFLLRAAMKHRNLPNLEVDDYMKLEIDLSGESQEVKDEIKNRFYQMSSRSFVDFRSEENDKLVYIYNRRGMMNEGERIAICKAKPSITLTDNFKSAKDNNFIVSGVLKDIALPHIEFGFTYTAGNDTKELKASGDEILNIANAKSKEAKNITKTQKQDDIAQIAKEEIKQQNTQTRQSLSPESTYEEVSKEGSSSIKMQDSLESTLQDYEAKELEKLKQRIAYGKEVAMGIYKELRTKIDSGVGILEALNVLKQKYREEHAVNMASVYLSRDLQEIAIKEQTISKLTQAINERDNALTQKDIEITKREDSLYNMKSTLAQKENDLRLLKEQMEETIESLELQTKNTIQEIEEAHTREKEELEKNILVSDELIAKQDSEISVLKKTNQSLQKDIDTLKAENKALIKSEAELKIINEQLQKREKMLETIEHSNKELVIDNKSLQSQNELIQKRTDELEAMLKDLKTKNAELSQNLASLQKDYHELVKSLASTQSNNNTAKQQSQSDNKITKFSDIPQPRVSRVKEILAGGVRKQ
;
A
#
# COMPACT_ATOMS: atom_id res chain seq x y z
N MET A 1 34.40 32.39 -1.15
CA MET A 1 33.78 31.29 -1.95
C MET A 1 32.83 30.56 -1.04
N ILE A 2 31.54 30.68 -1.33
CA ILE A 2 30.45 30.08 -0.57
C ILE A 2 30.35 28.61 -0.94
N LYS A 3 30.40 27.74 0.07
CA LYS A 3 30.28 26.29 -0.12
C LYS A 3 28.82 25.87 -0.06
N LEU A 4 28.41 25.09 -1.06
CA LEU A 4 27.08 24.51 -1.15
C LEU A 4 27.12 23.04 -0.78
N HIS A 5 26.17 22.59 0.02
CA HIS A 5 25.93 21.18 0.29
C HIS A 5 24.50 20.84 -0.14
N HIS A 6 24.35 19.80 -0.96
CA HIS A 6 23.05 19.44 -1.56
C HIS A 6 22.80 17.94 -1.38
N THR A 7 21.75 17.61 -0.66
CA THR A 7 21.42 16.23 -0.25
C THR A 7 19.92 15.99 -0.30
N LYS A 8 19.50 14.72 -0.20
CA LYS A 8 18.09 14.39 0.05
C LYS A 8 17.73 14.87 1.45
N ALA A 9 16.59 15.56 1.60
CA ALA A 9 16.14 16.02 2.90
C ALA A 9 15.59 14.83 3.70
N ASP A 10 15.90 14.77 4.99
CA ASP A 10 15.17 13.92 5.91
C ASP A 10 13.87 14.63 6.33
N LEU A 11 12.81 13.86 6.58
CA LEU A 11 11.53 14.41 7.02
C LEU A 11 11.63 15.04 8.41
N SER A 12 12.57 14.56 9.23
CA SER A 12 12.87 15.12 10.55
C SER A 12 13.44 16.54 10.49
N ASP A 13 14.10 16.91 9.39
CA ASP A 13 14.66 18.25 9.17
C ASP A 13 13.57 19.28 8.81
N ILE A 14 12.38 18.82 8.39
CA ILE A 14 11.30 19.71 7.94
C ILE A 14 10.49 20.21 9.12
N ARG A 15 10.52 21.52 9.35
CA ARG A 15 9.67 22.21 10.32
C ARG A 15 8.59 23.01 9.60
N ILE A 16 7.33 22.69 9.86
CA ILE A 16 6.20 23.36 9.19
C ILE A 16 6.15 24.87 9.50
N ALA A 17 6.60 25.28 10.70
CA ALA A 17 6.73 26.69 11.05
C ALA A 17 7.66 27.49 10.12
N ASN A 18 8.53 26.80 9.38
CA ASN A 18 9.46 27.40 8.42
C ASN A 18 8.93 27.35 6.98
N LEU A 19 7.63 27.11 6.75
CA LEU A 19 7.01 27.12 5.43
C LEU A 19 7.02 28.55 4.87
N TYR A 20 7.75 28.78 3.78
CA TYR A 20 7.86 30.12 3.15
C TYR A 20 7.14 30.19 1.81
N GLN A 21 7.34 29.21 0.93
CA GLN A 21 6.73 29.15 -0.39
C GLN A 21 5.55 28.17 -0.41
N ILE A 22 4.46 28.60 -1.02
CA ILE A 22 3.26 27.80 -1.27
C ILE A 22 2.86 27.91 -2.77
N PRO A 23 2.04 26.99 -3.30
CA PRO A 23 1.57 27.06 -4.68
C PRO A 23 1.03 28.44 -5.09
N ASN A 24 0.26 29.09 -4.23
CA ASN A 24 -0.31 30.42 -4.49
C ASN A 24 0.79 31.45 -4.81
N THR A 25 1.84 31.51 -3.99
CA THR A 25 2.96 32.43 -4.24
C THR A 25 3.72 32.05 -5.51
N THR A 26 3.89 30.74 -5.78
CA THR A 26 4.59 30.31 -7.01
C THR A 26 3.81 30.70 -8.26
N PHE A 27 2.48 30.52 -8.29
CA PHE A 27 1.65 30.95 -9.40
C PHE A 27 1.61 32.47 -9.57
N SER A 28 1.66 33.24 -8.48
CA SER A 28 1.64 34.71 -8.53
C SER A 28 2.75 35.29 -9.42
N SER A 29 3.91 34.62 -9.50
CA SER A 29 5.02 35.03 -10.38
C SER A 29 4.70 35.02 -11.89
N PHE A 30 3.57 34.41 -12.29
CA PHE A 30 3.08 34.36 -13.67
C PHE A 30 1.84 35.22 -13.92
N TRP A 31 1.45 36.03 -12.93
CA TRP A 31 0.37 37.00 -13.04
C TRP A 31 0.90 38.31 -13.62
N ASN A 32 0.21 38.86 -14.64
CA ASN A 32 0.61 40.13 -15.26
C ASN A 32 -0.09 41.36 -14.68
N GLY A 33 -1.02 41.17 -13.74
CA GLY A 33 -1.78 42.24 -13.10
C GLY A 33 -1.19 42.72 -11.78
N GLY A 34 -1.93 43.59 -11.09
CA GLY A 34 -1.58 44.01 -9.74
C GLY A 34 -1.88 42.93 -8.69
N ASP A 35 -1.24 43.05 -7.52
CA ASP A 35 -1.45 42.13 -6.38
C ASP A 35 -2.89 42.13 -5.87
N SER A 36 -3.55 43.30 -5.90
CA SER A 36 -4.97 43.42 -5.53
C SER A 36 -5.87 42.59 -6.46
N ASP A 37 -5.63 42.66 -7.77
CA ASP A 37 -6.38 41.91 -8.78
C ASP A 37 -6.12 40.40 -8.65
N TYR A 38 -4.89 40.03 -8.31
CA TYR A 38 -4.53 38.63 -8.04
C TYR A 38 -5.32 38.09 -6.84
N MET A 39 -5.35 38.84 -5.74
CA MET A 39 -6.10 38.45 -4.54
C MET A 39 -7.61 38.38 -4.79
N GLU A 40 -8.15 39.27 -5.63
CA GLU A 40 -9.54 39.21 -6.06
C GLU A 40 -9.82 37.96 -6.90
N TYR A 41 -8.95 37.62 -7.85
CA TYR A 41 -9.04 36.37 -8.62
C TYR A 41 -9.03 35.15 -7.70
N MET A 42 -8.10 35.11 -6.74
CA MET A 42 -8.00 34.01 -5.77
C MET A 42 -9.27 33.89 -4.92
N LYS A 43 -9.87 35.00 -4.50
CA LYS A 43 -11.14 35.01 -3.76
C LYS A 43 -12.31 34.52 -4.62
N ASN A 44 -12.42 35.00 -5.86
CA ASN A 44 -13.50 34.66 -6.79
C ASN A 44 -13.54 33.16 -7.12
N PHE A 45 -12.37 32.53 -7.22
CA PHE A 45 -12.24 31.09 -7.48
C PHE A 45 -12.05 30.23 -6.23
N ARG A 46 -12.16 30.81 -5.02
CA ARG A 46 -12.00 30.12 -3.72
C ARG A 46 -10.65 29.42 -3.58
N LEU A 47 -9.57 30.07 -4.00
CA LEU A 47 -8.19 29.58 -3.93
C LEU A 47 -7.42 30.07 -2.69
N ASN A 48 -8.12 30.73 -1.76
CA ASN A 48 -7.58 31.17 -0.48
C ASN A 48 -7.68 30.02 0.54
N TYR A 49 -6.77 29.05 0.43
CA TYR A 49 -6.67 27.93 1.36
C TYR A 49 -6.05 28.38 2.70
N SER A 50 -6.45 27.71 3.79
CA SER A 50 -5.69 27.79 5.04
C SER A 50 -4.44 26.94 4.90
N TRP A 51 -3.28 27.55 5.12
CA TRP A 51 -1.98 26.88 5.09
C TRP A 51 -1.49 26.54 6.50
N ASP A 52 -2.32 26.73 7.51
CA ASP A 52 -2.09 26.28 8.88
C ASP A 52 -2.25 24.75 8.94
N VAL A 53 -1.13 24.05 8.98
CA VAL A 53 -1.04 22.59 8.92
C VAL A 53 -0.04 22.09 9.94
N ASP A 54 -0.28 20.91 10.52
CA ASP A 54 0.54 20.38 11.61
C ASP A 54 1.71 19.53 11.10
N ASN A 55 1.58 18.95 9.90
CA ASN A 55 2.53 17.99 9.35
C ASN A 55 2.55 17.99 7.82
N ILE A 56 3.53 17.27 7.27
CA ILE A 56 3.78 17.25 5.82
C ILE A 56 2.67 16.57 5.02
N GLU A 57 1.96 15.58 5.60
CA GLU A 57 0.86 14.89 4.94
C GLU A 57 -0.36 15.80 4.77
N GLN A 58 -0.69 16.56 5.82
CA GLN A 58 -1.72 17.59 5.76
C GLN A 58 -1.35 18.68 4.75
N LEU A 59 -0.09 19.12 4.73
CA LEU A 59 0.41 20.08 3.74
C LEU A 59 0.21 19.55 2.31
N HIS A 60 0.59 18.30 2.03
CA HIS A 60 0.41 17.71 0.70
C HIS A 60 -1.05 17.65 0.29
N LYS A 61 -1.96 17.35 1.22
CA LYS A 61 -3.41 17.37 0.95
C LYS A 61 -3.89 18.77 0.56
N VAL A 62 -3.50 19.80 1.31
CA VAL A 62 -3.86 21.20 0.99
C VAL A 62 -3.26 21.64 -0.35
N VAL A 63 -2.03 21.23 -0.65
CA VAL A 63 -1.40 21.50 -1.96
C VAL A 63 -2.17 20.83 -3.11
N SER A 64 -2.56 19.57 -2.95
CA SER A 64 -3.35 18.84 -3.95
C SER A 64 -4.71 19.50 -4.19
N ASP A 65 -5.38 19.93 -3.13
CA ASP A 65 -6.63 20.69 -3.23
C ASP A 65 -6.41 22.02 -3.96
N SER A 66 -5.31 22.71 -3.64
CA SER A 66 -4.90 23.94 -4.34
C SER A 66 -4.67 23.73 -5.83
N PHE A 67 -3.91 22.70 -6.23
CA PHE A 67 -3.69 22.35 -7.64
C PHE A 67 -5.01 22.09 -8.37
N ASN A 68 -5.91 21.30 -7.78
CA ASN A 68 -7.22 21.03 -8.36
C ASN A 68 -8.06 22.31 -8.48
N GLY A 69 -7.98 23.20 -7.50
CA GLY A 69 -8.60 24.52 -7.54
C GLY A 69 -8.08 25.36 -8.70
N PHE A 70 -6.76 25.47 -8.85
CA PHE A 70 -6.14 26.25 -9.93
C PHE A 70 -6.44 25.68 -11.32
N ILE A 71 -6.47 24.36 -11.50
CA ILE A 71 -6.87 23.73 -12.77
C ILE A 71 -8.32 24.11 -13.12
N LYS A 72 -9.24 24.06 -12.15
CA LYS A 72 -10.64 24.45 -12.34
C LYS A 72 -10.79 25.96 -12.60
N ALA A 73 -10.00 26.79 -11.94
CA ALA A 73 -10.03 28.24 -12.12
C ALA A 73 -9.54 28.63 -13.52
N THR A 74 -8.34 28.17 -13.89
CA THR A 74 -7.70 28.49 -15.18
C THR A 74 -8.42 27.90 -16.39
N SER A 75 -9.16 26.79 -16.22
CA SER A 75 -10.02 26.24 -17.28
C SER A 75 -11.27 27.10 -17.52
N LYS A 76 -11.85 27.69 -16.47
CA LYS A 76 -13.00 28.62 -16.56
C LYS A 76 -12.60 30.00 -17.04
N SER A 77 -11.56 30.59 -16.44
CA SER A 77 -11.01 31.88 -16.82
C SER A 77 -9.53 31.93 -16.46
N ILE A 78 -8.69 32.20 -17.45
CA ILE A 78 -7.25 32.38 -17.23
C ILE A 78 -6.92 33.70 -16.52
N GLY A 79 -7.88 34.64 -16.40
CA GLY A 79 -7.64 35.94 -15.79
C GLY A 79 -6.51 36.70 -16.49
N GLN A 80 -5.62 37.32 -15.71
CA GLN A 80 -4.43 38.01 -16.19
C GLN A 80 -3.15 37.16 -16.07
N PHE A 81 -3.28 35.84 -15.85
CA PHE A 81 -2.13 34.96 -15.95
C PHE A 81 -1.54 34.98 -17.37
N ASN A 82 -0.24 34.73 -17.48
CA ASN A 82 0.39 34.44 -18.76
C ASN A 82 -0.38 33.35 -19.50
N PHE A 83 -0.77 33.60 -20.75
CA PHE A 83 -1.59 32.68 -21.56
C PHE A 83 -0.94 31.30 -21.72
N LEU A 84 0.39 31.22 -21.71
CA LEU A 84 1.16 29.97 -21.75
C LEU A 84 0.88 29.07 -20.55
N LEU A 85 0.41 29.65 -19.42
CA LEU A 85 0.13 28.91 -18.20
C LEU A 85 -1.02 27.93 -18.45
N ARG A 86 -2.03 28.31 -19.24
CA ARG A 86 -3.19 27.44 -19.52
C ARG A 86 -2.79 26.09 -20.11
N ALA A 87 -1.76 26.06 -20.97
CA ALA A 87 -1.26 24.82 -21.55
C ALA A 87 -0.57 23.91 -20.52
N ALA A 88 0.03 24.52 -19.49
CA ALA A 88 0.71 23.85 -18.39
C ALA A 88 -0.25 23.37 -17.30
N MET A 89 -1.39 24.04 -17.09
CA MET A 89 -2.37 23.75 -16.03
C MET A 89 -3.28 22.56 -16.36
N LYS A 90 -2.70 21.37 -16.40
CA LYS A 90 -3.39 20.09 -16.63
C LYS A 90 -3.13 19.13 -15.47
N HIS A 91 -4.08 18.26 -15.15
CA HIS A 91 -3.94 17.25 -14.10
C HIS A 91 -2.66 16.41 -14.24
N ARG A 92 -2.27 16.05 -15.47
CA ARG A 92 -1.04 15.30 -15.75
C ARG A 92 0.26 16.03 -15.33
N ASN A 93 0.24 17.36 -15.29
CA ASN A 93 1.40 18.19 -14.99
C ASN A 93 1.46 18.59 -13.51
N LEU A 94 0.33 18.55 -12.80
CA LEU A 94 0.20 18.86 -11.38
C LEU A 94 -0.26 17.62 -10.59
N PRO A 95 0.52 16.52 -10.57
CA PRO A 95 0.22 15.39 -9.70
C PRO A 95 0.44 15.76 -8.23
N ASN A 96 -0.06 14.92 -7.33
CA ASN A 96 0.17 15.05 -5.89
C ASN A 96 1.68 15.08 -5.59
N LEU A 97 2.05 15.80 -4.52
CA LEU A 97 3.43 15.82 -4.05
C LEU A 97 3.79 14.47 -3.42
N GLU A 98 5.05 14.06 -3.60
CA GLU A 98 5.60 12.85 -2.98
C GLU A 98 6.47 13.26 -1.77
N VAL A 99 6.41 12.45 -0.71
CA VAL A 99 7.17 12.68 0.53
C VAL A 99 8.69 12.49 0.30
N ASP A 100 9.07 11.62 -0.62
CA ASP A 100 10.46 11.35 -0.98
C ASP A 100 11.11 12.41 -1.88
N ASP A 101 10.36 13.44 -2.28
CA ASP A 101 10.81 14.43 -3.27
C ASP A 101 11.42 15.70 -2.68
N TYR A 102 11.68 15.71 -1.38
CA TYR A 102 12.32 16.85 -0.72
C TYR A 102 13.85 16.76 -0.78
N MET A 103 14.47 17.87 -1.14
CA MET A 103 15.92 18.04 -1.16
C MET A 103 16.32 19.18 -0.24
N LYS A 104 17.50 19.08 0.36
CA LYS A 104 18.09 20.07 1.25
C LYS A 104 19.29 20.71 0.58
N LEU A 105 19.32 22.04 0.55
CA LEU A 105 20.46 22.85 0.15
C LEU A 105 20.95 23.65 1.36
N GLU A 106 22.19 23.44 1.77
CA GLU A 106 22.86 24.23 2.80
C GLU A 106 23.86 25.17 2.12
N ILE A 107 23.75 26.46 2.43
CA ILE A 107 24.59 27.52 1.89
C ILE A 107 25.45 28.06 3.04
N ASP A 108 26.74 27.73 3.01
CA ASP A 108 27.67 28.07 4.09
C ASP A 108 28.27 29.46 3.88
N LEU A 109 27.85 30.41 4.71
CA LEU A 109 28.30 31.81 4.66
C LEU A 109 29.46 32.09 5.63
N SER A 110 29.95 31.09 6.38
CA SER A 110 30.93 31.28 7.46
C SER A 110 32.21 32.02 7.02
N GLY A 111 32.61 31.88 5.76
CA GLY A 111 33.80 32.51 5.18
C GLY A 111 33.63 33.93 4.64
N GLU A 112 32.44 34.51 4.68
CA GLU A 112 32.14 35.83 4.08
C GLU A 112 32.00 36.95 5.14
N SER A 113 32.09 38.22 4.73
CA SER A 113 31.96 39.37 5.63
C SER A 113 30.53 39.54 6.16
N GLN A 114 30.36 40.25 7.28
CA GLN A 114 29.03 40.46 7.88
C GLN A 114 28.07 41.21 6.93
N GLU A 115 28.56 42.20 6.19
CA GLU A 115 27.77 42.95 5.21
C GLU A 115 27.22 42.01 4.10
N VAL A 116 28.08 41.13 3.57
CA VAL A 116 27.71 40.16 2.53
C VAL A 116 26.74 39.12 3.09
N LYS A 117 26.97 38.64 4.33
CA LYS A 117 26.06 37.73 5.02
C LYS A 117 24.66 38.33 5.12
N ASP A 118 24.54 39.56 5.60
CA ASP A 118 23.25 40.21 5.81
C ASP A 118 22.53 40.49 4.48
N GLU A 119 23.27 40.87 3.43
CA GLU A 119 22.68 41.05 2.10
C GLU A 119 22.15 39.74 1.52
N ILE A 120 22.93 38.65 1.59
CA ILE A 120 22.51 37.32 1.11
C ILE A 120 21.31 36.81 1.92
N LYS A 121 21.33 36.97 3.24
CA LYS A 121 20.21 36.60 4.12
C LYS A 121 18.93 37.33 3.72
N ASN A 122 19.00 38.64 3.51
CA ASN A 122 17.84 39.43 3.11
C ASN A 122 17.27 38.95 1.77
N ARG A 123 18.13 38.73 0.76
CA ARG A 123 17.72 38.19 -0.55
C ARG A 123 17.13 36.78 -0.43
N PHE A 124 17.70 35.92 0.41
CA PHE A 124 17.23 34.56 0.63
C PHE A 124 15.82 34.49 1.23
N TYR A 125 15.45 35.39 2.13
CA TYR A 125 14.09 35.44 2.67
C TYR A 125 13.10 36.16 1.74
N GLN A 126 13.57 37.06 0.87
CA GLN A 126 12.73 37.78 -0.10
C GLN A 126 12.56 37.05 -1.44
N MET A 127 13.34 36.02 -1.73
CA MET A 127 13.28 35.33 -3.03
C MET A 127 11.93 34.62 -3.24
N SER A 128 11.46 34.60 -4.48
CA SER A 128 10.32 33.77 -4.91
C SER A 128 10.84 32.45 -5.44
N SER A 129 10.59 31.37 -4.72
CA SER A 129 11.05 30.06 -5.14
C SER A 129 10.29 29.55 -6.37
N ARG A 130 11.00 28.78 -7.20
CA ARG A 130 10.43 28.04 -8.33
C ARG A 130 9.76 26.73 -7.88
N SER A 131 10.05 26.25 -6.68
CA SER A 131 9.36 25.11 -6.09
C SER A 131 7.90 25.49 -5.77
N PHE A 132 7.02 24.50 -5.73
CA PHE A 132 5.69 24.70 -5.18
C PHE A 132 5.70 24.84 -3.66
N VAL A 133 6.65 24.20 -2.98
CA VAL A 133 6.75 24.16 -1.52
C VAL A 133 8.21 24.26 -1.12
N ASP A 134 8.54 25.26 -0.30
CA ASP A 134 9.85 25.39 0.31
C ASP A 134 9.78 25.72 1.80
N PHE A 135 10.87 25.40 2.49
CA PHE A 135 11.12 25.73 3.87
C PHE A 135 12.48 26.42 3.98
N ARG A 136 12.54 27.48 4.77
CA ARG A 136 13.75 28.31 4.91
C ARG A 136 14.08 28.50 6.38
N SER A 137 15.33 28.23 6.74
CA SER A 137 15.86 28.46 8.08
C SER A 137 17.32 28.91 8.05
N GLU A 138 17.75 29.45 9.18
CA GLU A 138 19.13 29.83 9.44
C GLU A 138 19.67 29.01 10.60
N GLU A 139 20.83 28.37 10.41
CA GLU A 139 21.50 27.53 11.40
C GLU A 139 23.00 27.81 11.38
N ASN A 140 23.54 28.44 12.43
CA ASN A 140 24.99 28.65 12.62
C ASN A 140 25.71 29.23 11.37
N ASP A 141 25.27 30.40 10.88
CA ASP A 141 25.79 31.04 9.65
C ASP A 141 25.61 30.22 8.35
N LYS A 142 24.75 29.19 8.38
CA LYS A 142 24.29 28.48 7.19
C LYS A 142 22.83 28.81 6.92
N LEU A 143 22.53 29.05 5.65
CA LEU A 143 21.15 29.11 5.19
C LEU A 143 20.72 27.73 4.72
N VAL A 144 19.62 27.24 5.29
CA VAL A 144 19.05 25.93 4.98
C VAL A 144 17.79 26.14 4.16
N TYR A 145 17.78 25.55 2.97
CA TYR A 145 16.70 25.61 2.00
C TYR A 145 16.24 24.18 1.69
N ILE A 146 15.08 23.80 2.23
CA ILE A 146 14.46 22.51 1.94
C ILE A 146 13.32 22.73 0.97
N TYR A 147 13.29 22.00 -0.13
CA TYR A 147 12.31 22.24 -1.19
C TYR A 147 11.78 20.94 -1.79
N ASN A 148 10.52 20.96 -2.22
CA ASN A 148 9.99 19.89 -3.05
C ASN A 148 10.55 20.03 -4.47
N ARG A 149 10.99 18.92 -5.08
CA ARG A 149 11.55 18.94 -6.43
C ARG A 149 10.55 19.33 -7.52
N ARG A 150 9.23 19.30 -7.25
CA ARG A 150 8.24 19.79 -8.19
C ARG A 150 8.14 21.30 -8.11
N GLY A 151 8.18 21.93 -9.28
CA GLY A 151 8.13 23.37 -9.40
C GLY A 151 7.71 23.80 -10.80
N MET A 152 7.79 25.11 -11.03
CA MET A 152 7.51 25.68 -12.34
C MET A 152 8.59 26.68 -12.76
N MET A 153 8.82 26.76 -14.08
CA MET A 153 9.76 27.70 -14.68
C MET A 153 9.24 28.18 -16.03
N ASN A 154 9.51 29.45 -16.35
CA ASN A 154 9.32 29.97 -17.69
C ASN A 154 10.50 29.57 -18.59
N GLU A 155 10.25 28.73 -19.61
CA GLU A 155 11.26 28.37 -20.63
C GLU A 155 11.23 29.33 -21.84
N GLY A 156 10.42 30.39 -21.79
CA GLY A 156 10.24 31.35 -22.89
C GLY A 156 9.08 30.95 -23.80
N GLU A 157 9.21 29.82 -24.49
CA GLU A 157 8.16 29.31 -25.40
C GLU A 157 6.99 28.64 -24.66
N ARG A 158 7.23 28.16 -23.44
CA ARG A 158 6.23 27.51 -22.59
C ARG A 158 6.55 27.69 -21.11
N ILE A 159 5.54 27.48 -20.28
CA ILE A 159 5.72 27.32 -18.83
C ILE A 159 5.86 25.83 -18.55
N ALA A 160 7.03 25.42 -18.07
CA ALA A 160 7.30 24.05 -17.69
C ALA A 160 6.91 23.83 -16.23
N ILE A 161 6.02 22.86 -16.00
CA ILE A 161 5.74 22.31 -14.67
C ILE A 161 6.31 20.90 -14.66
N CYS A 162 7.39 20.70 -13.92
CA CYS A 162 8.13 19.42 -13.92
C CYS A 162 8.84 19.18 -12.58
N LYS A 163 9.39 17.97 -12.45
CA LYS A 163 10.19 17.52 -11.30
C LYS A 163 11.67 17.77 -11.61
N ALA A 164 12.30 18.67 -10.87
CA ALA A 164 13.71 19.02 -10.97
C ALA A 164 14.62 17.80 -10.73
N LYS A 165 15.81 17.78 -11.34
CA LYS A 165 16.80 16.73 -11.08
C LYS A 165 17.33 16.78 -9.63
N PRO A 166 17.72 15.65 -9.04
CA PRO A 166 18.35 15.64 -7.71
C PRO A 166 19.76 16.20 -7.72
N SER A 167 20.47 16.19 -8.85
CA SER A 167 21.80 16.78 -8.98
C SER A 167 21.73 18.30 -8.97
N ILE A 168 22.66 18.99 -8.32
CA ILE A 168 22.69 20.45 -8.32
C ILE A 168 22.92 21.03 -9.73
N THR A 169 22.37 22.21 -9.99
CA THR A 169 22.65 23.00 -11.19
C THR A 169 22.92 24.43 -10.73
N LEU A 170 24.13 24.96 -11.02
CA LEU A 170 24.57 26.25 -10.48
C LEU A 170 24.05 27.45 -11.28
N THR A 171 23.92 27.30 -12.60
CA THR A 171 23.55 28.40 -13.51
C THR A 171 22.32 28.06 -14.33
N ASP A 172 21.59 29.08 -14.75
CA ASP A 172 20.39 28.93 -15.59
C ASP A 172 20.69 28.67 -17.08
N ASN A 173 21.89 28.20 -17.45
CA ASN A 173 22.30 28.03 -18.86
C ASN A 173 21.79 26.73 -19.52
N PHE A 174 20.52 26.40 -19.30
CA PHE A 174 19.89 25.22 -19.88
C PHE A 174 18.63 25.55 -20.67
N LYS A 175 18.34 24.70 -21.66
CA LYS A 175 17.13 24.80 -22.51
C LYS A 175 15.90 24.15 -21.89
N SER A 176 16.08 23.07 -21.12
CA SER A 176 15.01 22.24 -20.57
C SER A 176 15.12 22.17 -19.04
N ALA A 177 14.06 22.58 -18.35
CA ALA A 177 13.93 22.50 -16.90
C ALA A 177 13.85 21.04 -16.41
N LYS A 178 13.34 20.12 -17.23
CA LYS A 178 13.20 18.69 -16.87
C LYS A 178 14.55 18.00 -16.61
N ASP A 179 15.61 18.45 -17.28
CA ASP A 179 16.91 17.80 -17.26
C ASP A 179 17.88 18.44 -16.27
N ASN A 180 17.43 19.46 -15.54
CA ASN A 180 18.25 20.28 -14.64
C ASN A 180 17.56 20.49 -13.30
N ASN A 181 18.32 20.94 -12.30
CA ASN A 181 17.77 21.40 -11.04
C ASN A 181 17.50 22.90 -11.11
N PHE A 182 16.46 23.23 -11.87
CA PHE A 182 16.04 24.60 -12.12
C PHE A 182 15.60 25.35 -10.86
N ILE A 183 15.31 24.64 -9.76
CA ILE A 183 14.95 25.24 -8.48
C ILE A 183 16.19 25.81 -7.81
N VAL A 184 17.27 25.03 -7.68
CA VAL A 184 18.52 25.51 -7.07
C VAL A 184 19.17 26.61 -7.90
N SER A 185 19.20 26.48 -9.23
CA SER A 185 19.73 27.55 -10.08
C SER A 185 18.92 28.85 -9.95
N GLY A 186 17.61 28.75 -9.67
CA GLY A 186 16.76 29.89 -9.34
C GLY A 186 17.10 30.56 -8.01
N VAL A 187 17.31 29.77 -6.96
CA VAL A 187 17.76 30.27 -5.64
C VAL A 187 19.10 30.99 -5.77
N LEU A 188 20.08 30.34 -6.42
CA LEU A 188 21.41 30.92 -6.63
C LEU A 188 21.36 32.21 -7.44
N LYS A 189 20.49 32.28 -8.46
CA LYS A 189 20.24 33.51 -9.21
C LYS A 189 19.78 34.66 -8.30
N ASP A 190 18.87 34.39 -7.37
CA ASP A 190 18.26 35.46 -6.56
C ASP A 190 19.18 35.91 -5.41
N ILE A 191 20.06 35.04 -4.92
CA ILE A 191 21.04 35.39 -3.88
C ILE A 191 22.42 35.81 -4.43
N ALA A 192 22.67 35.66 -5.74
CA ALA A 192 23.98 35.96 -6.34
C ALA A 192 24.35 37.44 -6.17
N LEU A 193 25.61 37.66 -5.78
CA LEU A 193 26.26 38.97 -5.69
C LEU A 193 27.47 39.02 -6.63
N PRO A 194 27.78 40.21 -7.21
CA PRO A 194 29.00 40.38 -7.98
C PRO A 194 30.23 39.93 -7.20
N HIS A 195 31.19 39.30 -7.87
CA HIS A 195 32.47 38.84 -7.29
C HIS A 195 32.38 37.77 -6.18
N ILE A 196 31.20 37.24 -5.88
CA ILE A 196 31.03 36.08 -4.99
C ILE A 196 31.01 34.79 -5.81
N GLU A 197 31.75 33.77 -5.38
CA GLU A 197 31.80 32.47 -6.06
C GLU A 197 31.08 31.39 -5.26
N PHE A 198 30.26 30.58 -5.93
CA PHE A 198 29.56 29.43 -5.35
C PHE A 198 30.22 28.13 -5.80
N GLY A 199 30.58 27.28 -4.84
CA GLY A 199 31.24 25.99 -5.07
C GLY A 199 30.43 24.82 -4.53
N PHE A 200 30.31 23.75 -5.31
CA PHE A 200 29.72 22.47 -4.89
C PHE A 200 30.67 21.32 -5.21
N THR A 201 30.91 20.46 -4.23
CA THR A 201 31.81 19.30 -4.38
C THR A 201 31.00 18.01 -4.40
N TYR A 202 31.30 17.12 -5.34
CA TYR A 202 30.66 15.81 -5.43
C TYR A 202 31.66 14.71 -5.80
N THR A 203 31.36 13.49 -5.37
CA THR A 203 32.16 12.29 -5.68
C THR A 203 31.63 11.62 -6.93
N ALA A 204 32.50 11.43 -7.93
CA ALA A 204 32.20 10.70 -9.15
C ALA A 204 33.13 9.47 -9.23
N GLY A 205 32.65 8.32 -8.75
CA GLY A 205 33.50 7.14 -8.56
C GLY A 205 34.51 7.36 -7.44
N ASN A 206 35.80 7.23 -7.74
CA ASN A 206 36.89 7.47 -6.78
C ASN A 206 37.39 8.93 -6.78
N ASP A 207 36.95 9.76 -7.74
CA ASP A 207 37.42 11.13 -7.88
C ASP A 207 36.45 12.13 -7.25
N THR A 208 37.00 13.15 -6.59
CA THR A 208 36.24 14.29 -6.08
C THR A 208 36.27 15.41 -7.11
N LYS A 209 35.11 15.79 -7.64
CA LYS A 209 34.94 16.87 -8.61
C LYS A 209 34.29 18.08 -7.97
N GLU A 210 34.66 19.26 -8.44
CA GLU A 210 34.16 20.53 -7.92
C GLU A 210 33.49 21.33 -9.06
N LEU A 211 32.24 21.72 -8.85
CA LEU A 211 31.50 22.64 -9.70
C LEU A 211 31.61 24.04 -9.10
N LYS A 212 31.92 25.02 -9.94
CA LYS A 212 32.06 26.43 -9.55
C LYS A 212 31.28 27.31 -10.50
N ALA A 213 30.66 28.35 -9.95
CA ALA A 213 30.03 29.41 -10.72
C ALA A 213 30.24 30.74 -10.02
N SER A 214 30.67 31.76 -10.77
CA SER A 214 30.76 33.12 -10.26
C SER A 214 29.38 33.78 -10.25
N GLY A 215 29.13 34.63 -9.25
CA GLY A 215 27.93 35.46 -9.19
C GLY A 215 27.79 36.35 -10.43
N ASP A 216 28.91 36.84 -10.99
CA ASP A 216 28.91 37.60 -12.24
C ASP A 216 28.40 36.74 -13.42
N GLU A 217 28.80 35.47 -13.47
CA GLU A 217 28.34 34.51 -14.49
C GLU A 217 26.83 34.24 -14.36
N ILE A 218 26.38 33.93 -13.13
CA ILE A 218 24.97 33.67 -12.81
C ILE A 218 24.09 34.87 -13.19
N LEU A 219 24.50 36.08 -12.80
CA LEU A 219 23.78 37.32 -13.07
C LEU A 219 23.78 37.67 -14.57
N ASN A 220 24.89 37.45 -15.28
CA ASN A 220 24.97 37.70 -16.73
C ASN A 220 24.03 36.78 -17.52
N ILE A 221 23.98 35.49 -17.18
CA ILE A 221 23.06 34.52 -17.80
C ILE A 221 21.60 34.91 -17.52
N ALA A 222 21.29 35.28 -16.28
CA ALA A 222 19.95 35.72 -15.90
C ALA A 222 19.52 36.99 -16.67
N ASN A 223 20.42 37.95 -16.81
CA ASN A 223 20.18 39.18 -17.56
C ASN A 223 19.97 38.90 -19.06
N ALA A 224 20.77 38.02 -19.66
CA ALA A 224 20.62 37.62 -21.06
C ALA A 224 19.24 36.98 -21.32
N LYS A 225 18.83 36.00 -20.49
CA LYS A 225 17.51 35.38 -20.58
C LYS A 225 16.36 36.36 -20.38
N SER A 226 16.51 37.32 -19.46
CA SER A 226 15.49 38.37 -19.26
C SER A 226 15.33 39.29 -20.47
N LYS A 227 16.41 39.59 -21.19
CA LYS A 227 16.40 40.40 -22.41
C LYS A 227 15.75 39.64 -23.57
N GLU A 228 16.07 38.36 -23.74
CA GLU A 228 15.44 37.48 -24.73
C GLU A 228 13.91 37.38 -24.51
N ALA A 229 13.48 37.14 -23.27
CA ALA A 229 12.05 37.09 -22.93
C ALA A 229 11.31 38.41 -23.19
N LYS A 230 11.94 39.56 -22.91
CA LYS A 230 11.38 40.89 -23.20
C LYS A 230 11.28 41.17 -24.70
N ASN A 231 12.24 40.72 -25.50
CA ASN A 231 12.22 40.88 -26.95
C ASN A 231 11.10 40.04 -27.58
N ILE A 232 10.94 38.77 -27.16
CA ILE A 232 9.85 37.90 -27.63
C ILE A 232 8.48 38.52 -27.32
N THR A 233 8.30 39.06 -26.11
CA THR A 233 7.03 39.69 -25.69
C THR A 233 6.73 41.00 -26.45
N LYS A 234 7.76 41.78 -26.82
CA LYS A 234 7.59 43.01 -27.62
C LYS A 234 7.19 42.71 -29.06
N THR A 235 7.81 41.72 -29.69
CA THR A 235 7.47 41.32 -31.07
C THR A 235 6.05 40.75 -31.15
N GLN A 236 5.65 39.91 -30.18
CA GLN A 236 4.29 39.35 -30.12
C GLN A 236 3.21 40.41 -29.87
N LYS A 237 3.46 41.39 -28.98
CA LYS A 237 2.53 42.53 -28.81
C LYS A 237 2.43 43.42 -30.06
N GLN A 238 3.52 43.57 -30.82
CA GLN A 238 3.48 44.28 -32.09
C GLN A 238 2.68 43.54 -33.16
N ASP A 239 2.75 42.20 -33.20
CA ASP A 239 1.98 41.39 -34.13
C ASP A 239 0.47 41.40 -33.80
N ASP A 240 0.10 41.32 -32.51
CA ASP A 240 -1.30 41.43 -32.07
C ASP A 240 -1.88 42.83 -32.34
N ILE A 241 -1.12 43.90 -32.07
CA ILE A 241 -1.54 45.29 -32.37
C ILE A 241 -1.64 45.51 -33.88
N ALA A 242 -0.71 44.97 -34.68
CA ALA A 242 -0.77 45.05 -36.13
C ALA A 242 -1.95 44.26 -36.71
N GLN A 243 -2.36 43.17 -36.07
CA GLN A 243 -3.50 42.36 -36.49
C GLN A 243 -4.83 43.03 -36.12
N ILE A 244 -4.93 43.62 -34.91
CA ILE A 244 -6.08 44.46 -34.49
C ILE A 244 -6.18 45.70 -35.38
N ALA A 245 -5.07 46.39 -35.68
CA ALA A 245 -5.06 47.53 -36.59
C ALA A 245 -5.44 47.13 -38.03
N LYS A 246 -5.04 45.94 -38.51
CA LYS A 246 -5.49 45.41 -39.81
C LYS A 246 -6.98 45.08 -39.80
N GLU A 247 -7.53 44.57 -38.70
CA GLU A 247 -8.97 44.31 -38.55
C GLU A 247 -9.77 45.62 -38.46
N GLU A 248 -9.30 46.64 -37.75
CA GLU A 248 -9.89 47.98 -37.70
C GLU A 248 -9.84 48.71 -39.06
N ILE A 249 -8.70 48.66 -39.78
CA ILE A 249 -8.58 49.22 -41.14
C ILE A 249 -9.54 48.50 -42.11
N LYS A 250 -9.73 47.18 -41.94
CA LYS A 250 -10.68 46.41 -42.76
C LYS A 250 -12.13 46.79 -42.43
N GLN A 251 -12.45 47.09 -41.17
CA GLN A 251 -13.77 47.61 -40.77
C GLN A 251 -14.00 49.06 -41.26
N GLN A 252 -13.00 49.95 -41.16
CA GLN A 252 -13.07 51.32 -41.69
C GLN A 252 -13.19 51.37 -43.23
N ASN A 253 -12.44 50.53 -43.96
CA ASN A 253 -12.55 50.43 -45.42
C ASN A 253 -13.91 49.88 -45.88
N THR A 254 -14.64 49.18 -45.00
CA THR A 254 -16.01 48.72 -45.28
C THR A 254 -17.04 49.82 -45.00
N GLN A 255 -16.73 50.80 -44.13
CA GLN A 255 -17.60 51.94 -43.79
C GLN A 255 -17.39 53.20 -44.65
N THR A 256 -16.24 53.40 -45.31
CA THR A 256 -15.92 54.63 -46.07
C THR A 256 -16.40 54.66 -47.53
N ARG A 257 -17.26 53.71 -47.96
CA ARG A 257 -17.94 53.77 -49.29
C ARG A 257 -19.30 54.49 -49.25
N GLN A 258 -19.39 55.60 -48.52
CA GLN A 258 -20.46 56.58 -48.70
C GLN A 258 -19.84 57.97 -48.91
N SER A 259 -19.90 58.42 -50.16
CA SER A 259 -19.42 59.70 -50.69
C SER A 259 -20.22 60.91 -50.17
N LEU A 260 -19.58 62.10 -50.14
CA LEU A 260 -20.19 63.40 -50.49
C LEU A 260 -19.11 64.49 -50.75
N SER A 261 -19.56 65.62 -51.32
CA SER A 261 -19.06 66.38 -52.49
C SER A 261 -17.98 67.47 -52.30
N PRO A 262 -17.31 67.91 -53.39
CA PRO A 262 -16.37 69.04 -53.38
C PRO A 262 -17.03 70.37 -53.79
N GLU A 263 -17.19 71.30 -52.86
CA GLU A 263 -17.45 72.71 -53.20
C GLU A 263 -17.12 73.59 -51.98
N SER A 264 -16.07 74.42 -52.04
CA SER A 264 -15.84 75.57 -51.14
C SER A 264 -14.45 76.20 -51.38
N THR A 265 -14.26 76.94 -52.48
CA THR A 265 -13.23 78.00 -52.51
C THR A 265 -13.50 79.00 -53.64
N TYR A 266 -14.46 79.92 -53.45
CA TYR A 266 -14.50 81.17 -54.21
C TYR A 266 -15.41 82.20 -53.54
N GLU A 267 -14.93 82.92 -52.52
CA GLU A 267 -15.48 84.22 -52.10
C GLU A 267 -14.63 84.82 -50.97
N GLU A 268 -13.47 85.39 -51.30
CA GLU A 268 -12.80 86.33 -50.38
C GLU A 268 -11.81 87.27 -51.09
N VAL A 269 -12.20 87.78 -52.27
CA VAL A 269 -11.46 88.83 -52.98
C VAL A 269 -12.46 89.87 -53.50
N SER A 270 -13.01 90.70 -52.62
CA SER A 270 -13.77 91.91 -53.03
C SER A 270 -14.15 92.85 -51.88
N LYS A 271 -13.23 93.16 -50.96
CA LYS A 271 -13.40 94.33 -50.08
C LYS A 271 -12.05 94.99 -49.75
N GLU A 272 -11.61 95.90 -50.61
CA GLU A 272 -10.79 97.05 -50.19
C GLU A 272 -10.74 98.09 -51.31
N GLY A 273 -11.36 99.25 -51.08
CA GLY A 273 -11.30 100.38 -52.00
C GLY A 273 -12.48 101.35 -51.85
N SER A 274 -12.33 102.39 -51.02
CA SER A 274 -12.47 103.78 -51.48
C SER A 274 -12.32 104.79 -50.33
N SER A 275 -11.47 105.76 -50.62
CA SER A 275 -10.97 106.87 -49.82
C SER A 275 -11.95 108.02 -49.66
N SER A 276 -11.84 108.77 -48.56
CA SER A 276 -11.95 110.24 -48.59
C SER A 276 -11.16 110.88 -47.44
N ILE A 277 -10.14 111.68 -47.77
CA ILE A 277 -9.39 112.51 -46.82
C ILE A 277 -9.59 113.98 -47.22
N LYS A 278 -10.04 114.77 -46.24
CA LYS A 278 -10.13 116.24 -46.30
C LYS A 278 -8.74 116.83 -46.02
N MET A 279 -8.30 117.75 -46.86
CA MET A 279 -7.09 118.56 -46.63
C MET A 279 -7.27 119.42 -45.38
N GLN A 280 -6.41 119.27 -44.37
CA GLN A 280 -5.77 120.34 -43.60
C GLN A 280 -4.89 119.78 -42.47
N ASP A 281 -3.77 119.11 -42.76
CA ASP A 281 -2.72 118.84 -41.74
C ASP A 281 -1.35 118.74 -42.45
N SER A 282 -0.62 119.86 -42.51
CA SER A 282 0.62 120.10 -41.76
C SER A 282 1.87 119.57 -42.46
N LEU A 283 2.89 120.42 -42.60
CA LEU A 283 4.15 120.21 -43.32
C LEU A 283 4.82 118.83 -43.03
N GLU A 284 4.58 118.28 -41.85
CA GLU A 284 5.05 116.98 -41.36
C GLU A 284 4.50 115.80 -42.20
N SER A 285 3.21 115.83 -42.58
CA SER A 285 2.59 114.79 -43.44
C SER A 285 3.19 114.82 -44.84
N THR A 286 3.49 116.01 -45.37
CA THR A 286 4.13 116.16 -46.68
C THR A 286 5.60 115.71 -46.67
N LEU A 287 6.30 115.87 -45.55
CA LEU A 287 7.66 115.34 -45.36
C LEU A 287 7.64 113.81 -45.24
N GLN A 288 6.70 113.24 -44.48
CA GLN A 288 6.51 111.77 -44.39
C GLN A 288 6.11 111.15 -45.73
N ASP A 289 5.22 111.79 -46.50
CA ASP A 289 4.87 111.36 -47.86
C ASP A 289 6.07 111.45 -48.81
N TYR A 290 6.96 112.43 -48.62
CA TYR A 290 8.19 112.55 -49.41
C TYR A 290 9.22 111.48 -49.03
N GLU A 291 9.44 111.22 -47.74
CA GLU A 291 10.29 110.13 -47.25
C GLU A 291 9.77 108.76 -47.72
N ALA A 292 8.46 108.52 -47.64
CA ALA A 292 7.83 107.30 -48.14
C ALA A 292 8.02 107.15 -49.66
N LYS A 293 7.90 108.23 -50.44
CA LYS A 293 8.16 108.24 -51.89
C LYS A 293 9.64 108.01 -52.22
N GLU A 294 10.57 108.57 -51.47
CA GLU A 294 12.00 108.30 -51.68
C GLU A 294 12.36 106.86 -51.29
N LEU A 295 11.78 106.31 -50.23
CA LEU A 295 11.88 104.89 -49.87
C LEU A 295 11.25 103.99 -50.94
N GLU A 296 10.12 104.38 -51.52
CA GLU A 296 9.49 103.64 -52.60
C GLU A 296 10.34 103.69 -53.88
N LYS A 297 10.91 104.85 -54.24
CA LYS A 297 11.87 104.98 -55.35
C LYS A 297 13.15 104.17 -55.10
N LEU A 298 13.63 104.09 -53.86
CA LEU A 298 14.76 103.24 -53.47
C LEU A 298 14.39 101.76 -53.59
N LYS A 299 13.21 101.34 -53.12
CA LYS A 299 12.70 99.98 -53.29
C LYS A 299 12.54 99.61 -54.77
N GLN A 300 12.00 100.51 -55.59
CA GLN A 300 11.89 100.33 -57.03
C GLN A 300 13.26 100.26 -57.70
N ARG A 301 14.23 101.11 -57.32
CA ARG A 301 15.62 101.02 -57.80
C ARG A 301 16.31 99.72 -57.39
N ILE A 302 16.08 99.23 -56.17
CA ILE A 302 16.59 97.94 -55.70
C ILE A 302 15.91 96.78 -56.44
N ALA A 303 14.60 96.84 -56.67
CA ALA A 303 13.86 95.82 -57.41
C ALA A 303 14.32 95.76 -58.87
N TYR A 304 14.47 96.91 -59.53
CA TYR A 304 15.06 97.00 -60.87
C TYR A 304 16.50 96.47 -60.89
N GLY A 305 17.32 96.85 -59.90
CA GLY A 305 18.68 96.32 -59.73
C GLY A 305 18.71 94.80 -59.53
N LYS A 306 17.71 94.21 -58.84
CA LYS A 306 17.54 92.75 -58.68
C LYS A 306 17.19 92.05 -59.98
N GLU A 307 16.30 92.64 -60.76
CA GLU A 307 15.89 92.09 -62.05
C GLU A 307 17.06 92.11 -63.05
N VAL A 308 17.77 93.23 -63.15
CA VAL A 308 18.97 93.36 -64.00
C VAL A 308 20.09 92.42 -63.53
N ALA A 309 20.34 92.35 -62.22
CA ALA A 309 21.34 91.43 -61.65
C ALA A 309 21.02 89.96 -61.93
N MET A 310 19.74 89.57 -61.97
CA MET A 310 19.34 88.20 -62.30
C MET A 310 19.60 87.86 -63.78
N GLY A 311 19.41 88.84 -64.68
CA GLY A 311 19.79 88.71 -66.09
C GLY A 311 21.31 88.57 -66.25
N ILE A 312 22.08 89.40 -65.55
CA ILE A 312 23.56 89.33 -65.54
C ILE A 312 24.03 88.00 -64.93
N TYR A 313 23.39 87.52 -63.86
CA TYR A 313 23.70 86.25 -63.22
C TYR A 313 23.51 85.05 -64.17
N LYS A 314 22.42 85.04 -64.94
CA LYS A 314 22.20 84.00 -65.96
C LYS A 314 23.29 84.03 -67.03
N GLU A 315 23.66 85.21 -67.53
CA GLU A 315 24.73 85.34 -68.53
C GLU A 315 26.10 84.96 -67.93
N LEU A 316 26.36 85.30 -66.67
CA LEU A 316 27.56 84.91 -65.92
C LEU A 316 27.66 83.38 -65.84
N ARG A 317 26.56 82.72 -65.50
CA ARG A 317 26.48 81.26 -65.45
C ARG A 317 26.74 80.63 -66.81
N THR A 318 26.11 81.11 -67.88
CA THR A 318 26.34 80.59 -69.24
C THR A 318 27.81 80.75 -69.68
N LYS A 319 28.48 81.84 -69.30
CA LYS A 319 29.90 82.02 -69.58
C LYS A 319 30.79 81.06 -68.79
N ILE A 320 30.47 80.82 -67.53
CA ILE A 320 31.16 79.83 -66.69
C ILE A 320 30.94 78.42 -67.26
N ASP A 321 29.72 78.08 -67.67
CA ASP A 321 29.37 76.80 -68.30
C ASP A 321 30.12 76.60 -69.63
N SER A 322 30.42 77.69 -70.36
CA SER A 322 31.24 77.65 -71.57
C SER A 322 32.76 77.51 -71.32
N GLY A 323 33.18 77.41 -70.06
CA GLY A 323 34.58 77.22 -69.66
C GLY A 323 35.37 78.50 -69.40
N VAL A 324 34.74 79.68 -69.41
CA VAL A 324 35.39 80.95 -69.08
C VAL A 324 35.58 81.06 -67.56
N GLY A 325 36.77 81.46 -67.11
CA GLY A 325 37.05 81.65 -65.68
C GLY A 325 36.12 82.69 -65.05
N ILE A 326 35.69 82.47 -63.80
CA ILE A 326 34.72 83.34 -63.09
C ILE A 326 35.15 84.82 -63.10
N LEU A 327 36.44 85.09 -62.86
CA LEU A 327 37.00 86.44 -62.88
C LEU A 327 36.95 87.08 -64.28
N GLU A 328 37.22 86.30 -65.32
CA GLU A 328 37.19 86.76 -66.70
C GLU A 328 35.75 87.02 -67.15
N ALA A 329 34.82 86.11 -66.82
CA ALA A 329 33.40 86.29 -67.09
C ALA A 329 32.82 87.53 -66.38
N LEU A 330 33.19 87.76 -65.11
CA LEU A 330 32.80 88.96 -64.36
C LEU A 330 33.37 90.23 -64.99
N ASN A 331 34.63 90.24 -65.39
CA ASN A 331 35.25 91.42 -66.02
C ASN A 331 34.57 91.77 -67.36
N VAL A 332 34.24 90.78 -68.19
CA VAL A 332 33.51 91.03 -69.44
C VAL A 332 32.09 91.56 -69.16
N LEU A 333 31.42 91.08 -68.12
CA LEU A 333 30.07 91.57 -67.76
C LEU A 333 30.10 92.97 -67.13
N LYS A 334 31.13 93.28 -66.33
CA LYS A 334 31.39 94.66 -65.84
C LYS A 334 31.55 95.64 -67.00
N GLN A 335 32.29 95.25 -68.04
CA GLN A 335 32.47 96.07 -69.25
C GLN A 335 31.18 96.20 -70.07
N LYS A 336 30.38 95.13 -70.19
CA LYS A 336 29.16 95.09 -71.01
C LYS A 336 28.01 95.90 -70.40
N TYR A 337 27.75 95.75 -69.10
CA TYR A 337 26.54 96.30 -68.48
C TYR A 337 26.73 97.71 -67.90
N ARG A 338 27.97 98.16 -67.64
CA ARG A 338 28.32 99.49 -67.07
C ARG A 338 27.59 99.86 -65.77
N GLU A 339 26.86 98.92 -65.16
CA GLU A 339 26.10 99.03 -63.92
C GLU A 339 26.77 98.16 -62.85
N GLU A 340 27.75 98.72 -62.16
CA GLU A 340 28.63 97.99 -61.23
C GLU A 340 27.84 97.31 -60.10
N HIS A 341 26.79 97.96 -59.59
CA HIS A 341 25.96 97.42 -58.51
C HIS A 341 25.18 96.17 -58.93
N ALA A 342 24.64 96.13 -60.15
CA ALA A 342 23.91 94.97 -60.66
C ALA A 342 24.85 93.78 -60.92
N VAL A 343 26.07 94.04 -61.43
CA VAL A 343 27.10 93.01 -61.62
C VAL A 343 27.61 92.46 -60.28
N ASN A 344 27.82 93.33 -59.29
CA ASN A 344 28.22 92.90 -57.95
C ASN A 344 27.12 92.05 -57.31
N MET A 345 25.84 92.39 -57.45
CA MET A 345 24.76 91.57 -56.92
C MET A 345 24.62 90.22 -57.65
N ALA A 346 24.89 90.17 -58.96
CA ALA A 346 25.00 88.89 -59.69
C ALA A 346 26.15 88.00 -59.17
N SER A 347 27.28 88.60 -58.78
CA SER A 347 28.40 87.88 -58.16
C SER A 347 28.05 87.30 -56.77
N VAL A 348 27.17 87.99 -56.02
CA VAL A 348 26.65 87.50 -54.73
C VAL A 348 25.73 86.30 -54.95
N TYR A 349 24.86 86.32 -55.97
CA TYR A 349 24.04 85.15 -56.32
C TYR A 349 24.89 83.95 -56.71
N LEU A 350 25.95 84.15 -57.50
CA LEU A 350 26.90 83.08 -57.83
C LEU A 350 27.60 82.54 -56.58
N SER A 351 28.05 83.42 -55.69
CA SER A 351 28.74 83.03 -54.45
C SER A 351 27.83 82.19 -53.54
N ARG A 352 26.54 82.53 -53.46
CA ARG A 352 25.54 81.75 -52.73
C ARG A 352 25.39 80.34 -53.31
N ASP A 353 25.27 80.21 -54.62
CA ASP A 353 25.09 78.91 -55.28
C ASP A 353 26.35 78.04 -55.15
N LEU A 354 27.54 78.63 -55.24
CA LEU A 354 28.81 77.92 -54.99
C LEU A 354 28.91 77.41 -53.54
N GLN A 355 28.46 78.20 -52.56
CA GLN A 355 28.39 77.74 -51.17
C GLN A 355 27.39 76.58 -51.00
N GLU A 356 26.23 76.64 -51.65
CA GLU A 356 25.24 75.56 -51.60
C GLU A 356 25.78 74.27 -52.23
N ILE A 357 26.52 74.37 -53.34
CA ILE A 357 27.21 73.23 -53.97
C ILE A 357 28.24 72.63 -53.01
N ALA A 358 29.09 73.45 -52.39
CA ALA A 358 30.11 72.97 -51.46
C ALA A 358 29.50 72.22 -50.26
N ILE A 359 28.38 72.72 -49.72
CA ILE A 359 27.63 72.02 -48.67
C ILE A 359 27.12 70.67 -49.17
N LYS A 360 26.52 70.63 -50.38
CA LYS A 360 26.01 69.39 -50.98
C LYS A 360 27.14 68.38 -51.26
N GLU A 361 28.28 68.81 -51.77
CA GLU A 361 29.46 67.96 -51.97
C GLU A 361 29.97 67.36 -50.65
N GLN A 362 30.00 68.15 -49.58
CA GLN A 362 30.35 67.65 -48.26
C GLN A 362 29.33 66.59 -47.76
N THR A 363 28.03 66.80 -48.00
CA THR A 363 27.01 65.79 -47.64
C THR A 363 27.13 64.52 -48.47
N ILE A 364 27.42 64.62 -49.77
CA ILE A 364 27.66 63.47 -50.64
C ILE A 364 28.85 62.68 -50.13
N SER A 365 29.97 63.35 -49.83
CA SER A 365 31.16 62.70 -49.29
C SER A 365 30.89 61.92 -48.00
N LYS A 366 30.14 62.52 -47.05
CA LYS A 366 29.71 61.84 -45.81
C LYS A 366 28.83 60.62 -46.08
N LEU A 367 27.87 60.74 -46.99
CA LEU A 367 26.97 59.63 -47.34
C LEU A 367 27.74 58.49 -48.03
N THR A 368 28.68 58.79 -48.93
CA THR A 368 29.54 57.80 -49.57
C THR A 368 30.39 57.05 -48.55
N GLN A 369 30.94 57.74 -47.55
CA GLN A 369 31.66 57.08 -46.46
C GLN A 369 30.75 56.13 -45.68
N ALA A 370 29.54 56.57 -45.32
CA ALA A 370 28.58 55.74 -44.59
C ALA A 370 28.10 54.51 -45.40
N ILE A 371 28.05 54.61 -46.73
CA ILE A 371 27.77 53.46 -47.62
C ILE A 371 28.92 52.45 -47.55
N ASN A 372 30.17 52.91 -47.71
CA ASN A 372 31.34 52.03 -47.63
C ASN A 372 31.46 51.31 -46.27
N GLU A 373 31.16 52.02 -45.17
CA GLU A 373 31.14 51.42 -43.83
C GLU A 373 30.07 50.32 -43.71
N ARG A 374 28.89 50.53 -44.31
CA ARG A 374 27.83 49.52 -44.36
C ARG A 374 28.18 48.33 -45.24
N ASP A 375 28.80 48.55 -46.40
CA ASP A 375 29.23 47.46 -47.29
C ASP A 375 30.30 46.59 -46.63
N ASN A 376 31.23 47.20 -45.89
CA ASN A 376 32.20 46.47 -45.08
C ASN A 376 31.52 45.67 -43.96
N ALA A 377 30.48 46.21 -43.31
CA ALA A 377 29.73 45.48 -42.30
C ALA A 377 28.94 44.28 -42.90
N LEU A 378 28.37 44.45 -44.10
CA LEU A 378 27.67 43.39 -44.82
C LEU A 378 28.61 42.24 -45.19
N THR A 379 29.76 42.55 -45.78
CA THR A 379 30.77 41.52 -46.14
C THR A 379 31.26 40.73 -44.92
N GLN A 380 31.43 41.38 -43.76
CA GLN A 380 31.75 40.67 -42.51
C GLN A 380 30.61 39.75 -42.06
N LYS A 381 29.35 40.18 -42.23
CA LYS A 381 28.18 39.36 -41.91
C LYS A 381 28.07 38.16 -42.84
N ASP A 382 28.36 38.30 -44.12
CA ASP A 382 28.37 37.19 -45.08
C ASP A 382 29.42 36.14 -44.71
N ILE A 383 30.64 36.56 -44.33
CA ILE A 383 31.68 35.64 -43.83
C ILE A 383 31.20 34.89 -42.58
N GLU A 384 30.52 35.57 -41.66
CA GLU A 384 29.98 34.95 -40.44
C GLU A 384 28.87 33.94 -40.77
N ILE A 385 28.02 34.24 -41.76
CA ILE A 385 26.97 33.34 -42.25
C ILE A 385 27.60 32.08 -42.84
N THR A 386 28.58 32.21 -43.74
CA THR A 386 29.25 31.04 -44.35
C THR A 386 29.88 30.13 -43.30
N LYS A 387 30.55 30.68 -42.28
CA LYS A 387 31.11 29.88 -41.17
C LYS A 387 30.02 29.13 -40.39
N ARG A 388 28.85 29.74 -40.20
CA ARG A 388 27.72 29.08 -39.54
C ARG A 388 27.13 27.98 -40.41
N GLU A 389 27.05 28.19 -41.73
CA GLU A 389 26.58 27.18 -42.69
C GLU A 389 27.50 25.95 -42.71
N ASP A 390 28.82 26.16 -42.72
CA ASP A 390 29.80 25.07 -42.63
C ASP A 390 29.64 24.27 -41.32
N SER A 391 29.45 24.96 -40.20
CA SER A 391 29.20 24.32 -38.90
C SER A 391 27.90 23.51 -38.91
N LEU A 392 26.83 24.04 -39.53
CA LEU A 392 25.55 23.33 -39.65
C LEU A 392 25.69 22.08 -40.52
N TYR A 393 26.48 22.14 -41.59
CA TYR A 393 26.74 20.98 -42.44
C TYR A 393 27.45 19.85 -41.67
N ASN A 394 28.48 20.20 -40.89
CA ASN A 394 29.19 19.25 -40.03
C ASN A 394 28.28 18.64 -38.95
N MET A 395 27.42 19.46 -38.33
CA MET A 395 26.44 18.97 -37.37
C MET A 395 25.43 18.02 -38.02
N LYS A 396 24.94 18.34 -39.23
CA LYS A 396 23.99 17.50 -39.97
C LYS A 396 24.61 16.15 -40.35
N SER A 397 25.87 16.14 -40.76
CA SER A 397 26.62 14.90 -41.02
C SER A 397 26.76 14.06 -39.75
N THR A 398 27.11 14.68 -38.63
CA THR A 398 27.22 14.01 -37.32
C THR A 398 25.87 13.45 -36.86
N LEU A 399 24.78 14.20 -37.07
CA LEU A 399 23.42 13.77 -36.74
C LEU A 399 23.04 12.52 -37.54
N ALA A 400 23.28 12.52 -38.85
CA ALA A 400 22.98 11.38 -39.71
C ALA A 400 23.77 10.12 -39.29
N GLN A 401 25.03 10.28 -38.88
CA GLN A 401 25.82 9.16 -38.35
C GLN A 401 25.19 8.62 -37.04
N LYS A 402 24.80 9.52 -36.13
CA LYS A 402 24.18 9.15 -34.85
C LYS A 402 22.81 8.50 -35.02
N GLU A 403 22.02 8.93 -36.01
CA GLU A 403 20.76 8.27 -36.37
C GLU A 403 20.99 6.83 -36.86
N ASN A 404 22.03 6.59 -37.65
CA ASN A 404 22.37 5.25 -38.11
C ASN A 404 22.88 4.36 -36.95
N ASP A 405 23.75 4.90 -36.08
CA ASP A 405 24.21 4.19 -34.87
C ASP A 405 23.02 3.80 -33.98
N LEU A 406 22.05 4.70 -33.80
CA LEU A 406 20.82 4.44 -33.03
C LEU A 406 19.94 3.37 -33.67
N ARG A 407 19.82 3.37 -35.00
CA ARG A 407 19.07 2.33 -35.71
C ARG A 407 19.70 0.96 -35.51
N LEU A 408 21.01 0.86 -35.64
CA LEU A 408 21.75 -0.39 -35.42
C LEU A 408 21.59 -0.88 -33.97
N LEU A 409 21.68 0.03 -32.98
CA LEU A 409 21.48 -0.33 -31.59
C LEU A 409 20.04 -0.83 -31.32
N LYS A 410 19.05 -0.22 -31.98
CA LYS A 410 17.64 -0.65 -31.86
C LYS A 410 17.45 -2.07 -32.39
N GLU A 411 18.02 -2.38 -33.56
CA GLU A 411 17.97 -3.73 -34.15
C GLU A 411 18.63 -4.77 -33.22
N GLN A 412 19.80 -4.45 -32.65
CA GLN A 412 20.46 -5.33 -31.67
C GLN A 412 19.62 -5.55 -30.41
N MET A 413 18.97 -4.51 -29.91
CA MET A 413 18.07 -4.64 -28.75
C MET A 413 16.86 -5.52 -29.07
N GLU A 414 16.26 -5.37 -30.25
CA GLU A 414 15.15 -6.23 -30.69
C GLU A 414 15.57 -7.71 -30.77
N GLU A 415 16.74 -8.02 -31.34
CA GLU A 415 17.29 -9.39 -31.36
C GLU A 415 17.51 -9.96 -29.95
N THR A 416 18.04 -9.16 -29.02
CA THR A 416 18.23 -9.62 -27.63
C THR A 416 16.92 -9.88 -26.92
N ILE A 417 15.88 -9.07 -27.17
CA ILE A 417 14.55 -9.25 -26.59
C ILE A 417 13.94 -10.54 -27.14
N GLU A 418 13.98 -10.76 -28.46
CA GLU A 418 13.47 -12.00 -29.07
C GLU A 418 14.18 -13.25 -28.52
N SER A 419 15.50 -13.20 -28.35
CA SER A 419 16.26 -14.30 -27.76
C SER A 419 15.85 -14.57 -26.30
N LEU A 420 15.64 -13.52 -25.50
CA LEU A 420 15.21 -13.65 -24.10
C LEU A 420 13.77 -14.17 -23.99
N GLU A 421 12.87 -13.73 -24.87
CA GLU A 421 11.50 -14.23 -24.94
C GLU A 421 11.47 -15.72 -25.27
N LEU A 422 12.28 -16.15 -26.26
CA LEU A 422 12.40 -17.57 -26.62
C LEU A 422 12.97 -18.40 -25.46
N GLN A 423 14.02 -17.91 -24.80
CA GLN A 423 14.60 -18.60 -23.64
C GLN A 423 13.59 -18.70 -22.50
N THR A 424 12.88 -17.61 -22.20
CA THR A 424 11.85 -17.58 -21.15
C THR A 424 10.74 -18.58 -21.45
N LYS A 425 10.26 -18.61 -22.70
CA LYS A 425 9.24 -19.57 -23.14
C LYS A 425 9.68 -21.02 -22.94
N ASN A 426 10.93 -21.35 -23.30
CA ASN A 426 11.47 -22.69 -23.11
C ASN A 426 11.56 -23.05 -21.62
N THR A 427 12.05 -22.13 -20.77
CA THR A 427 12.13 -22.39 -19.31
C THR A 427 10.76 -22.57 -18.67
N ILE A 428 9.74 -21.81 -19.11
CA ILE A 428 8.37 -21.98 -18.62
C ILE A 428 7.85 -23.36 -19.01
N GLN A 429 8.06 -23.78 -20.26
CA GLN A 429 7.64 -25.10 -20.71
C GLN A 429 8.33 -26.24 -19.93
N GLU A 430 9.64 -26.13 -19.66
CA GLU A 430 10.36 -27.11 -18.84
C GLU A 430 9.81 -27.20 -17.41
N ILE A 431 9.47 -26.05 -16.81
CA ILE A 431 8.85 -25.98 -15.47
C ILE A 431 7.46 -26.60 -15.48
N GLU A 432 6.63 -26.31 -16.49
CA GLU A 432 5.30 -26.90 -16.65
C GLU A 432 5.36 -28.42 -16.80
N GLU A 433 6.28 -28.94 -17.61
CA GLU A 433 6.50 -30.37 -17.77
C GLU A 433 6.97 -31.03 -16.46
N ALA A 434 7.88 -30.39 -15.72
CA ALA A 434 8.35 -30.88 -14.43
C ALA A 434 7.22 -30.94 -13.38
N HIS A 435 6.42 -29.88 -13.27
CA HIS A 435 5.27 -29.85 -12.37
C HIS A 435 4.20 -30.88 -12.75
N THR A 436 3.99 -31.12 -14.04
CA THR A 436 3.04 -32.15 -14.50
C THR A 436 3.50 -33.54 -14.06
N ARG A 437 4.80 -33.84 -14.21
CA ARG A 437 5.38 -35.12 -13.73
C ARG A 437 5.28 -35.28 -12.21
N GLU A 438 5.62 -34.23 -11.46
CA GLU A 438 5.53 -34.26 -9.99
C GLU A 438 4.09 -34.48 -9.52
N LYS A 439 3.12 -33.83 -10.18
CA LYS A 439 1.70 -34.02 -9.89
C LYS A 439 1.25 -35.47 -10.15
N GLU A 440 1.63 -36.06 -11.27
CA GLU A 440 1.30 -37.46 -11.58
C GLU A 440 1.92 -38.43 -10.56
N GLU A 441 3.15 -38.17 -10.11
CA GLU A 441 3.80 -38.97 -9.08
C GLU A 441 3.08 -38.87 -7.73
N LEU A 442 2.69 -37.66 -7.33
CA LEU A 442 1.91 -37.43 -6.11
C LEU A 442 0.54 -38.11 -6.17
N GLU A 443 -0.18 -38.02 -7.29
CA GLU A 443 -1.47 -38.70 -7.47
C GLU A 443 -1.32 -40.23 -7.36
N LYS A 444 -0.26 -40.79 -7.93
CA LYS A 444 0.06 -42.23 -7.79
C LYS A 444 0.37 -42.61 -6.34
N ASN A 445 1.13 -41.79 -5.63
CA ASN A 445 1.47 -42.04 -4.22
C ASN A 445 0.23 -41.97 -3.32
N ILE A 446 -0.68 -41.02 -3.58
CA ILE A 446 -1.96 -40.92 -2.87
C ILE A 446 -2.79 -42.19 -3.09
N LEU A 447 -2.90 -42.67 -4.33
CA LEU A 447 -3.64 -43.89 -4.63
C LEU A 447 -3.10 -45.12 -3.87
N VAL A 448 -1.77 -45.28 -3.84
CA VAL A 448 -1.12 -46.36 -3.08
C VAL A 448 -1.39 -46.23 -1.58
N SER A 449 -1.38 -45.00 -1.05
CA SER A 449 -1.71 -44.75 0.35
C SER A 449 -3.16 -45.09 0.67
N ASP A 450 -4.12 -44.73 -0.19
CA ASP A 450 -5.54 -45.04 -0.01
C ASP A 450 -5.79 -46.56 -0.03
N GLU A 451 -5.12 -47.29 -0.92
CA GLU A 451 -5.17 -48.76 -0.92
C GLU A 451 -4.63 -49.37 0.38
N LEU A 452 -3.56 -48.79 0.93
CA LEU A 452 -2.98 -49.25 2.20
C LEU A 452 -3.92 -48.99 3.38
N ILE A 453 -4.54 -47.80 3.42
CA ILE A 453 -5.54 -47.42 4.42
C ILE A 453 -6.71 -48.40 4.38
N ALA A 454 -7.25 -48.70 3.19
CA ALA A 454 -8.34 -49.65 3.03
C ALA A 454 -7.98 -51.06 3.53
N LYS A 455 -6.75 -51.53 3.28
CA LYS A 455 -6.25 -52.80 3.82
C LYS A 455 -6.17 -52.77 5.35
N GLN A 456 -5.61 -51.71 5.93
CA GLN A 456 -5.51 -51.56 7.39
C GLN A 456 -6.89 -51.51 8.05
N ASP A 457 -7.85 -50.78 7.48
CA ASP A 457 -9.23 -50.73 7.98
C ASP A 457 -9.91 -52.11 7.95
N SER A 458 -9.66 -52.89 6.89
CA SER A 458 -10.18 -54.26 6.80
C SER A 458 -9.60 -55.17 7.88
N GLU A 459 -8.30 -55.04 8.18
CA GLU A 459 -7.62 -55.81 9.23
C GLU A 459 -8.12 -55.41 10.62
N ILE A 460 -8.25 -54.10 10.89
CA ILE A 460 -8.82 -53.57 12.13
C ILE A 460 -10.25 -54.11 12.34
N SER A 461 -11.06 -54.18 11.28
CA SER A 461 -12.42 -54.73 11.34
C SER A 461 -12.43 -56.22 11.72
N VAL A 462 -11.53 -57.02 11.13
CA VAL A 462 -11.36 -58.43 11.48
C VAL A 462 -10.91 -58.59 12.93
N LEU A 463 -9.86 -57.88 13.34
CA LEU A 463 -9.35 -57.92 14.72
C LEU A 463 -10.43 -57.51 15.73
N LYS A 464 -11.25 -56.52 15.41
CA LYS A 464 -12.37 -56.08 16.26
C LYS A 464 -13.42 -57.19 16.42
N LYS A 465 -13.76 -57.90 15.35
CA LYS A 465 -14.68 -59.06 15.41
C LYS A 465 -14.08 -60.19 16.24
N THR A 466 -12.80 -60.50 16.05
CA THR A 466 -12.09 -61.53 16.83
C THR A 466 -12.09 -61.19 18.32
N ASN A 467 -11.75 -59.95 18.67
CA ASN A 467 -11.79 -59.48 20.07
C ASN A 467 -13.20 -59.57 20.67
N GLN A 468 -14.25 -59.25 19.91
CA GLN A 468 -15.63 -59.43 20.36
C GLN A 468 -15.99 -60.90 20.60
N SER A 469 -15.51 -61.83 19.76
CA SER A 469 -15.72 -63.26 19.95
C SER A 469 -15.00 -63.76 21.20
N LEU A 470 -13.71 -63.45 21.34
CA LEU A 470 -12.92 -63.82 22.51
C LEU A 470 -13.52 -63.27 23.81
N GLN A 471 -14.07 -62.05 23.78
CA GLN A 471 -14.75 -61.49 24.94
C GLN A 471 -16.00 -62.30 25.33
N LYS A 472 -16.79 -62.75 24.35
CA LYS A 472 -17.94 -63.64 24.63
C LYS A 472 -17.50 -64.99 25.19
N ASP A 473 -16.43 -65.56 24.67
CA ASP A 473 -15.87 -66.83 25.16
C ASP A 473 -15.40 -66.68 26.62
N ILE A 474 -14.70 -65.58 26.93
CA ILE A 474 -14.29 -65.25 28.30
C ILE A 474 -15.50 -65.16 29.24
N ASP A 475 -16.57 -64.49 28.82
CA ASP A 475 -17.77 -64.33 29.64
C ASP A 475 -18.51 -65.66 29.84
N THR A 476 -18.52 -66.53 28.82
CA THR A 476 -19.07 -67.89 28.90
C THR A 476 -18.26 -68.75 29.88
N LEU A 477 -16.94 -68.78 29.74
CA LEU A 477 -16.04 -69.50 30.66
C LEU A 477 -16.17 -69.00 32.10
N LYS A 478 -16.34 -67.69 32.31
CA LYS A 478 -16.62 -67.13 33.66
C LYS A 478 -17.93 -67.67 34.24
N ALA A 479 -18.98 -67.77 33.42
CA ALA A 479 -20.27 -68.32 33.86
C ALA A 479 -20.16 -69.81 34.22
N GLU A 480 -19.47 -70.60 33.38
CA GLU A 480 -19.19 -72.02 33.64
C GLU A 480 -18.38 -72.21 34.92
N ASN A 481 -17.31 -71.43 35.10
CA ASN A 481 -16.48 -71.50 36.31
C ASN A 481 -17.29 -71.18 37.57
N LYS A 482 -18.20 -70.18 37.49
CA LYS A 482 -19.12 -69.89 38.60
C LYS A 482 -20.09 -71.04 38.88
N ALA A 483 -20.54 -71.77 37.86
CA ALA A 483 -21.38 -72.96 38.03
C ALA A 483 -20.60 -74.13 38.65
N LEU A 484 -19.36 -74.35 38.21
CA LEU A 484 -18.47 -75.35 38.80
C LEU A 484 -18.19 -75.07 40.29
N ILE A 485 -17.90 -73.82 40.66
CA ILE A 485 -17.70 -73.43 42.07
C ILE A 485 -18.94 -73.75 42.91
N LYS A 486 -20.15 -73.55 42.38
CA LYS A 486 -21.40 -73.92 43.08
C LYS A 486 -21.51 -75.43 43.26
N SER A 487 -21.28 -76.19 42.19
CA SER A 487 -21.30 -77.66 42.23
C SER A 487 -20.27 -78.22 43.22
N GLU A 488 -19.07 -77.65 43.26
CA GLU A 488 -18.02 -78.01 44.22
C GLU A 488 -18.47 -77.77 45.67
N ALA A 489 -19.14 -76.65 45.94
CA ALA A 489 -19.72 -76.37 47.26
C ALA A 489 -20.83 -77.37 47.65
N GLU A 490 -21.70 -77.74 46.70
CA GLU A 490 -22.73 -78.77 46.90
C GLU A 490 -22.12 -80.15 47.19
N LEU A 491 -21.10 -80.55 46.42
CA LEU A 491 -20.36 -81.80 46.65
C LEU A 491 -19.72 -81.83 48.04
N LYS A 492 -19.19 -80.70 48.52
CA LYS A 492 -18.63 -80.60 49.87
C LYS A 492 -19.69 -80.87 50.95
N ILE A 493 -20.90 -80.31 50.80
CA ILE A 493 -22.02 -80.57 51.72
C ILE A 493 -22.41 -82.05 51.70
N ILE A 494 -22.53 -82.65 50.52
CA ILE A 494 -22.85 -84.09 50.38
C ILE A 494 -21.77 -84.94 51.06
N ASN A 495 -20.50 -84.59 50.88
CA ASN A 495 -19.39 -85.32 51.50
C ASN A 495 -19.43 -85.22 53.04
N GLU A 496 -19.73 -84.05 53.59
CA GLU A 496 -19.94 -83.89 55.04
C GLU A 496 -21.14 -84.72 55.56
N GLN A 497 -22.22 -84.83 54.77
CA GLN A 497 -23.35 -85.71 55.10
C GLN A 497 -22.98 -87.19 55.05
N LEU A 498 -22.19 -87.61 54.06
CA LEU A 498 -21.68 -88.98 53.95
C LEU A 498 -20.82 -89.35 55.16
N GLN A 499 -19.88 -88.48 55.56
CA GLN A 499 -19.07 -88.70 56.77
C GLN A 499 -19.91 -88.84 58.04
N LYS A 500 -21.00 -88.05 58.17
CA LYS A 500 -21.94 -88.19 59.30
C LYS A 500 -22.65 -89.55 59.26
N ARG A 501 -23.08 -89.99 58.08
CA ARG A 501 -23.71 -91.31 57.91
C ARG A 501 -22.74 -92.45 58.21
N GLU A 502 -21.48 -92.36 57.77
CA GLU A 502 -20.44 -93.35 58.09
C GLU A 502 -20.25 -93.51 59.59
N LYS A 503 -20.11 -92.40 60.35
CA LYS A 503 -20.03 -92.45 61.82
C LYS A 503 -21.26 -93.08 62.48
N MET A 504 -22.44 -92.79 61.94
CA MET A 504 -23.69 -93.40 62.42
C MET A 504 -23.70 -94.90 62.14
N LEU A 505 -23.20 -95.33 60.99
CA LEU A 505 -23.08 -96.72 60.59
C LEU A 505 -22.09 -97.47 61.50
N GLU A 506 -20.93 -96.88 61.81
CA GLU A 506 -19.98 -97.43 62.80
C GLU A 506 -20.62 -97.60 64.18
N THR A 507 -21.44 -96.63 64.61
CA THR A 507 -22.17 -96.71 65.89
C THR A 507 -23.17 -97.87 65.89
N ILE A 508 -23.90 -98.04 64.80
CA ILE A 508 -24.84 -99.16 64.61
C ILE A 508 -24.09 -100.49 64.57
N GLU A 509 -22.95 -100.56 63.88
CA GLU A 509 -22.12 -101.78 63.85
C GLU A 509 -21.60 -102.14 65.24
N HIS A 510 -21.19 -101.17 66.05
CA HIS A 510 -20.78 -101.40 67.43
C HIS A 510 -21.94 -101.93 68.28
N SER A 511 -23.11 -101.29 68.18
CA SER A 511 -24.33 -101.73 68.87
C SER A 511 -24.77 -103.13 68.43
N ASN A 512 -24.69 -103.45 67.14
CA ASN A 512 -24.97 -104.80 66.63
C ASN A 512 -23.99 -105.83 67.18
N LYS A 513 -22.69 -105.49 67.33
CA LYS A 513 -21.71 -106.38 67.97
C LYS A 513 -22.05 -106.64 69.44
N GLU A 514 -22.45 -105.63 70.19
CA GLU A 514 -22.94 -105.79 71.57
C GLU A 514 -24.18 -106.68 71.62
N LEU A 515 -25.17 -106.42 70.76
CA LEU A 515 -26.37 -107.25 70.67
C LEU A 515 -26.04 -108.71 70.34
N VAL A 516 -25.06 -108.99 69.47
CA VAL A 516 -24.61 -110.36 69.17
C VAL A 516 -23.97 -111.03 70.39
N ILE A 517 -23.20 -110.28 71.20
CA ILE A 517 -22.63 -110.79 72.45
C ILE A 517 -23.73 -111.11 73.46
N ASP A 518 -24.68 -110.19 73.64
CA ASP A 518 -25.84 -110.37 74.53
C ASP A 518 -26.69 -111.58 74.10
N ASN A 519 -26.93 -111.71 72.79
CA ASN A 519 -27.71 -112.81 72.24
C ASN A 519 -27.01 -114.17 72.46
N LYS A 520 -25.67 -114.23 72.32
CA LYS A 520 -24.89 -115.42 72.69
C LYS A 520 -25.00 -115.75 74.18
N SER A 521 -24.92 -114.74 75.05
CA SER A 521 -25.06 -114.90 76.50
C SER A 521 -26.44 -115.46 76.88
N LEU A 522 -27.51 -114.92 76.29
CA LEU A 522 -28.88 -115.43 76.43
C LEU A 522 -29.02 -116.86 75.89
N GLN A 523 -28.36 -117.19 74.79
CA GLN A 523 -28.34 -118.56 74.25
C GLN A 523 -27.70 -119.54 75.23
N SER A 524 -26.56 -119.19 75.84
CA SER A 524 -25.92 -120.02 76.87
C SER A 524 -26.79 -120.15 78.14
N GLN A 525 -27.52 -119.10 78.52
CA GLN A 525 -28.51 -119.20 79.61
C GLN A 525 -29.66 -120.14 79.26
N ASN A 526 -30.19 -120.07 78.03
CA ASN A 526 -31.24 -120.98 77.56
C ASN A 526 -30.76 -122.43 77.52
N GLU A 527 -29.53 -122.71 77.08
CA GLU A 527 -28.96 -124.06 77.13
C GLU A 527 -28.85 -124.60 78.57
N LEU A 528 -28.50 -123.73 79.52
CA LEU A 528 -28.45 -124.09 80.95
C LEU A 528 -29.84 -124.39 81.51
N ILE A 529 -30.85 -123.59 81.14
CA ILE A 529 -32.25 -123.81 81.51
C ILE A 529 -32.75 -125.11 80.89
N GLN A 530 -32.43 -125.38 79.61
CA GLN A 530 -32.84 -126.60 78.92
C GLN A 530 -32.28 -127.85 79.61
N LYS A 531 -30.98 -127.87 79.96
CA LYS A 531 -30.39 -128.96 80.74
C LYS A 531 -31.13 -129.22 82.06
N ARG A 532 -31.50 -128.16 82.77
CA ARG A 532 -32.24 -128.26 84.03
C ARG A 532 -33.67 -128.78 83.82
N THR A 533 -34.27 -128.43 82.69
CA THR A 533 -35.59 -128.91 82.29
C THR A 533 -35.54 -130.40 81.95
N ASP A 534 -34.52 -130.84 81.21
CA ASP A 534 -34.30 -132.25 80.88
C ASP A 534 -34.02 -133.09 82.14
N GLU A 535 -33.27 -132.57 83.11
CA GLU A 535 -33.05 -133.20 84.42
C GLU A 535 -34.36 -133.35 85.22
N LEU A 536 -35.22 -132.32 85.21
CA LEU A 536 -36.54 -132.36 85.85
C LEU A 536 -37.47 -133.35 85.13
N GLU A 537 -37.47 -133.39 83.80
CA GLU A 537 -38.24 -134.36 83.02
C GLU A 537 -37.79 -135.80 83.28
N ALA A 538 -36.49 -136.05 83.42
CA ALA A 538 -35.95 -137.35 83.79
C ALA A 538 -36.43 -137.78 85.19
N MET A 539 -36.40 -136.89 86.18
CA MET A 539 -36.96 -137.15 87.51
C MET A 539 -38.47 -137.40 87.47
N LEU A 540 -39.21 -136.68 86.61
CA LEU A 540 -40.65 -136.84 86.45
C LEU A 540 -41.00 -138.18 85.77
N LYS A 541 -40.15 -138.64 84.85
CA LYS A 541 -40.26 -139.96 84.20
C LYS A 541 -39.96 -141.11 85.17
N ASP A 542 -38.96 -140.94 86.04
CA ASP A 542 -38.64 -141.90 87.12
C ASP A 542 -39.78 -142.00 88.16
N LEU A 543 -40.38 -140.86 88.51
CA LEU A 543 -41.60 -140.81 89.34
C LEU A 543 -42.80 -141.48 88.65
N LYS A 544 -43.01 -141.23 87.35
CA LYS A 544 -44.10 -141.85 86.58
C LYS A 544 -43.96 -143.36 86.46
N THR A 545 -42.74 -143.87 86.27
CA THR A 545 -42.48 -145.32 86.18
C THR A 545 -42.70 -146.01 87.53
N LYS A 546 -42.22 -145.42 88.64
CA LYS A 546 -42.59 -145.86 90.00
C LYS A 546 -44.09 -145.86 90.25
N ASN A 547 -44.80 -144.83 89.77
CA ASN A 547 -46.24 -144.71 89.95
C ASN A 547 -47.03 -145.73 89.10
N ALA A 548 -46.50 -146.09 87.91
CA ALA A 548 -47.05 -147.12 87.05
C ALA A 548 -46.83 -148.53 87.65
N GLU A 549 -45.66 -148.82 88.22
CA GLU A 549 -45.39 -150.08 88.94
C GLU A 549 -46.32 -150.25 90.16
N LEU A 550 -46.51 -149.17 90.94
CA LEU A 550 -47.47 -149.14 92.04
C LEU A 550 -48.91 -149.40 91.55
N SER A 551 -49.31 -148.79 90.43
CA SER A 551 -50.64 -148.99 89.86
C SER A 551 -50.86 -150.40 89.31
N GLN A 552 -49.82 -151.04 88.77
CA GLN A 552 -49.88 -152.39 88.22
C GLN A 552 -49.97 -153.46 89.34
N ASN A 553 -49.24 -153.25 90.44
CA ASN A 553 -49.37 -154.05 91.66
C ASN A 553 -50.76 -153.92 92.31
N LEU A 554 -51.39 -152.74 92.21
CA LEU A 554 -52.76 -152.51 92.68
C LEU A 554 -53.79 -153.24 91.82
N ALA A 555 -53.57 -153.31 90.50
CA ALA A 555 -54.46 -153.96 89.56
C ALA A 555 -54.40 -155.50 89.61
N SER A 556 -53.23 -156.10 89.85
CA SER A 556 -53.11 -157.55 90.06
C SER A 556 -53.83 -157.99 91.34
N LEU A 557 -53.72 -157.20 92.40
CA LEU A 557 -54.42 -157.44 93.67
C LEU A 557 -55.95 -157.31 93.54
N GLN A 558 -56.44 -156.39 92.69
CA GLN A 558 -57.87 -156.26 92.37
C GLN A 558 -58.39 -157.44 91.54
N LYS A 559 -57.56 -158.04 90.68
CA LYS A 559 -57.94 -159.20 89.85
C LYS A 559 -58.06 -160.48 90.69
N ASP A 560 -57.13 -160.69 91.62
CA ASP A 560 -57.16 -161.83 92.56
C ASP A 560 -58.34 -161.71 93.55
N TYR A 561 -58.70 -160.48 93.94
CA TYR A 561 -59.90 -160.22 94.74
C TYR A 561 -61.20 -160.49 93.96
N HIS A 562 -61.22 -160.31 92.63
CA HIS A 562 -62.42 -160.50 91.81
C HIS A 562 -62.74 -161.98 91.52
N GLU A 563 -61.74 -162.84 91.37
CA GLU A 563 -61.95 -164.29 91.16
C GLU A 563 -62.36 -165.04 92.45
N LEU A 564 -61.95 -164.53 93.63
CA LEU A 564 -62.37 -165.07 94.93
C LEU A 564 -63.83 -164.70 95.25
N VAL A 565 -64.33 -163.58 94.70
CA VAL A 565 -65.69 -163.07 94.91
C VAL A 565 -66.68 -163.75 93.97
N LYS A 566 -66.86 -165.05 94.17
CA LYS A 566 -68.16 -165.70 94.04
C LYS A 566 -68.57 -166.06 92.60
N SER A 567 -68.51 -167.31 92.12
CA SER A 567 -68.32 -168.63 92.75
C SER A 567 -69.17 -168.97 94.00
N LEU A 568 -70.05 -168.06 94.46
CA LEU A 568 -70.76 -168.16 95.76
C LEU A 568 -72.19 -167.55 95.71
N ALA A 569 -72.70 -167.27 94.50
CA ALA A 569 -73.87 -166.44 94.14
C ALA A 569 -75.17 -167.10 93.62
N SER A 570 -75.56 -168.34 93.97
CA SER A 570 -76.87 -168.93 93.62
C SER A 570 -77.81 -169.07 94.83
N THR A 571 -78.15 -167.98 95.54
CA THR A 571 -79.43 -167.88 96.29
C THR A 571 -79.71 -166.44 96.77
N GLN A 572 -80.90 -165.98 96.38
CA GLN A 572 -81.70 -164.83 96.85
C GLN A 572 -81.11 -163.41 96.89
N SER A 573 -81.59 -162.65 95.89
CA SER A 573 -82.26 -161.36 95.98
C SER A 573 -81.98 -160.55 97.24
N ASN A 574 -81.09 -159.58 97.10
CA ASN A 574 -81.10 -158.41 97.94
C ASN A 574 -80.14 -157.41 97.31
N ASN A 575 -80.71 -156.27 96.96
CA ASN A 575 -80.67 -155.13 97.84
C ASN A 575 -79.32 -154.43 97.71
N ASN A 576 -79.48 -153.25 97.12
CA ASN A 576 -79.28 -152.06 97.89
C ASN A 576 -77.82 -151.74 98.19
N THR A 577 -77.50 -150.60 97.63
CA THR A 577 -76.96 -149.51 98.40
C THR A 577 -75.59 -149.79 99.01
N ALA A 578 -74.63 -149.27 98.29
CA ALA A 578 -74.33 -147.85 98.44
C ALA A 578 -72.98 -147.59 99.04
N LYS A 579 -72.64 -146.36 98.67
CA LYS A 579 -72.01 -145.39 99.52
C LYS A 579 -70.55 -145.65 99.65
N GLN A 580 -70.00 -144.56 100.10
CA GLN A 580 -68.71 -144.47 100.69
C GLN A 580 -67.66 -144.25 99.60
N GLN A 581 -66.91 -143.19 99.66
CA GLN A 581 -66.82 -142.25 100.76
C GLN A 581 -65.83 -141.22 100.29
N SER A 582 -66.05 -140.01 100.75
CA SER A 582 -64.95 -139.24 101.31
C SER A 582 -63.94 -138.78 100.24
N GLN A 583 -63.08 -137.84 100.52
CA GLN A 583 -62.79 -137.20 101.76
C GLN A 583 -62.13 -135.90 101.35
N SER A 584 -62.06 -135.06 102.36
CA SER A 584 -60.93 -134.20 102.59
C SER A 584 -60.77 -133.02 101.65
N ASP A 585 -61.11 -131.83 102.12
CA ASP A 585 -60.40 -131.14 103.21
C ASP A 585 -59.17 -130.44 102.67
N ASN A 586 -59.14 -129.16 103.02
CA ASN A 586 -58.00 -128.58 103.69
C ASN A 586 -56.76 -128.35 102.82
N LYS A 587 -56.02 -127.28 103.03
CA LYS A 587 -56.11 -126.15 103.93
C LYS A 587 -54.81 -125.40 103.63
N ILE A 588 -54.87 -124.10 103.88
CA ILE A 588 -53.87 -123.43 104.70
C ILE A 588 -52.47 -123.39 104.09
N THR A 589 -52.31 -122.23 103.47
CA THR A 589 -51.49 -121.15 104.01
C THR A 589 -50.05 -121.10 103.56
N LYS A 590 -49.83 -119.97 102.90
CA LYS A 590 -49.08 -118.79 103.38
C LYS A 590 -47.58 -118.96 103.54
N PHE A 591 -47.04 -117.75 103.36
CA PHE A 591 -45.77 -117.24 103.80
C PHE A 591 -44.63 -117.59 102.85
N SER A 592 -43.86 -116.64 102.37
CA SER A 592 -43.94 -115.18 102.41
C SER A 592 -42.76 -114.66 101.58
N ASP A 593 -42.77 -113.36 101.37
CA ASP A 593 -41.58 -112.55 101.18
C ASP A 593 -40.86 -112.62 99.82
N ILE A 594 -41.22 -111.64 98.98
CA ILE A 594 -40.35 -110.50 98.59
C ILE A 594 -38.92 -110.92 98.20
N PRO A 595 -38.48 -110.66 96.95
CA PRO A 595 -38.05 -109.29 96.65
C PRO A 595 -38.37 -108.75 95.24
N GLN A 596 -38.81 -107.50 95.22
CA GLN A 596 -38.48 -106.52 94.16
C GLN A 596 -36.96 -106.56 93.87
N PRO A 597 -36.45 -106.28 92.65
CA PRO A 597 -36.72 -104.98 92.05
C PRO A 597 -36.61 -104.83 90.52
N ARG A 598 -37.13 -103.69 90.07
CA ARG A 598 -36.54 -102.78 89.08
C ARG A 598 -36.52 -103.17 87.57
N VAL A 599 -37.15 -102.23 86.83
CA VAL A 599 -36.64 -101.60 85.60
C VAL A 599 -36.89 -102.44 84.36
N SER A 600 -37.81 -102.04 83.47
CA SER A 600 -37.47 -101.00 82.51
C SER A 600 -38.28 -99.71 82.60
N ARG A 601 -37.50 -98.66 82.81
CA ARG A 601 -37.80 -97.24 82.72
C ARG A 601 -36.88 -96.73 81.62
N VAL A 602 -37.43 -96.38 80.46
CA VAL A 602 -36.83 -95.46 79.47
C VAL A 602 -38.06 -94.86 78.78
N LYS A 603 -38.64 -93.74 79.22
CA LYS A 603 -38.07 -92.45 79.60
C LYS A 603 -37.20 -91.85 78.50
N GLU A 604 -37.87 -90.92 77.81
CA GLU A 604 -37.55 -89.49 77.89
C GLU A 604 -36.67 -88.89 76.79
N ILE A 605 -37.08 -87.65 76.46
CA ILE A 605 -36.21 -86.48 76.25
C ILE A 605 -35.58 -86.38 74.86
N LEU A 606 -35.58 -85.23 74.18
CA LEU A 606 -36.20 -83.93 74.38
C LEU A 606 -35.93 -83.14 73.09
N ALA A 607 -36.73 -82.09 72.92
CA ALA A 607 -36.31 -80.77 72.43
C ALA A 607 -35.53 -80.67 71.11
N GLY A 608 -36.20 -80.04 70.16
CA GLY A 608 -36.01 -78.59 70.09
C GLY A 608 -35.19 -78.10 68.91
N GLY A 609 -35.85 -77.27 68.10
CA GLY A 609 -35.32 -75.93 67.91
C GLY A 609 -34.90 -75.54 66.50
N VAL A 610 -35.59 -74.50 66.03
CA VAL A 610 -35.00 -73.26 65.47
C VAL A 610 -34.65 -73.22 63.97
N ARG A 611 -35.55 -72.50 63.26
CA ARG A 611 -35.36 -71.32 62.36
C ARG A 611 -34.35 -71.33 61.18
N LYS A 612 -34.87 -70.71 60.10
CA LYS A 612 -34.22 -69.85 59.07
C LYS A 612 -33.28 -70.60 58.10
N GLN A 613 -33.20 -70.26 56.82
CA GLN A 613 -33.40 -68.97 56.14
C GLN A 613 -34.41 -69.03 54.99
#